data_AF-A0A916CMD0-F1
#
_entry.id   AF-A0A916CMD0-F1
#
_cell.length_a   1.000
_cell.length_b   1.000
_cell.length_c   1.000
_cell.angle_alpha   90.00
_cell.angle_beta   90.00
_cell.angle_gamma   90.00
#
_symmetry.space_group_name_H-M   'P 1'
#
loop_
_entity.id
_entity.type
_entity.pdbx_description
1 polymer ?
#
loop_
_entity_poly.entity_id
_entity_poly.type
_entity_poly.pdbx_seq_one_letter_code
_entity_poly.pdbx_strand_id
1 'polypeptide(L)'
;MQKQITLCGLVLFAIVALIGCNPSTPPPLTAIPAPATVAPIPIAPTLTPLPAPSVDQMWARAQTCKCLVVYAMPETGANIILKAIENAKKSVRLKMYLFTRDDVRDALIAASKRGVDVRVLMELNPYGQGATNVDIYNAMKGTPVKFRWASYDFRFTHEKSLTIDDQIAFIMTHNITSSSFNSNREFGVLDSRAEDVAEIIKVFEADWEKVQPDLKNARLVWSPVNARQKWIELIDRATVSLDLEQNEWYAPEIVAHVVAAAQRGVKVRALFTPRDPITADDGEPNRELVRQAGGQVKYMDDPYIHAKMFLIDGQRAFVGSENVSDNSLNNNRELGIIFDQPDAIAVLRQTFEKDWSLATVQPFPSSEIPIPANGIVNWKDAPKFYNRDVTLEGKIVKIYNSGKVMFLQFSDTPETDAKVVIFPADWGKWQQRPDLIFMGKTIRVTGKVVKYQGAPEIIINDPKFIVAVDK
;
A
#
# COMPACT_ATOMS: atom_id res chain seq x y z
N MET A 1 -2.57 -68.50 26.23
CA MET A 1 -2.09 -68.40 24.84
C MET A 1 -3.28 -68.06 23.96
N GLN A 2 -3.38 -66.80 23.57
CA GLN A 2 -4.50 -66.21 22.84
C GLN A 2 -3.96 -65.76 21.48
N LYS A 3 -4.42 -66.36 20.38
CA LYS A 3 -4.03 -65.97 19.02
C LYS A 3 -5.10 -65.03 18.45
N GLN A 4 -4.68 -63.79 18.21
CA GLN A 4 -5.37 -62.80 17.40
C GLN A 4 -5.35 -63.22 15.94
N ILE A 5 -6.48 -63.04 15.26
CA ILE A 5 -6.61 -63.10 13.81
C ILE A 5 -6.75 -61.66 13.32
N THR A 6 -5.82 -61.23 12.48
CA THR A 6 -5.77 -59.92 11.83
C THR A 6 -6.70 -59.92 10.62
N LEU A 7 -7.65 -58.97 10.55
CA LEU A 7 -8.46 -58.71 9.37
C LEU A 7 -7.99 -57.43 8.70
N CYS A 8 -7.51 -57.54 7.46
CA CYS A 8 -7.18 -56.43 6.56
C CYS A 8 -8.47 -55.80 6.02
N GLY A 9 -8.60 -54.47 6.14
CA GLY A 9 -9.63 -53.68 5.48
C GLY A 9 -9.03 -52.79 4.39
N LEU A 10 -9.37 -53.07 3.14
CA LEU A 10 -9.08 -52.24 1.97
C LEU A 10 -9.84 -50.90 2.05
N VAL A 11 -9.15 -49.80 1.72
CA VAL A 11 -9.77 -48.52 1.35
C VAL A 11 -9.50 -48.25 -0.13
N LEU A 12 -10.57 -47.99 -0.86
CA LEU A 12 -10.67 -47.78 -2.30
C LEU A 12 -9.98 -46.47 -2.71
N PHE A 13 -9.00 -46.53 -3.62
CA PHE A 13 -8.52 -45.38 -4.40
C PHE A 13 -9.18 -45.41 -5.77
N ALA A 14 -10.00 -44.40 -6.09
CA ALA A 14 -10.54 -44.20 -7.43
C ALA A 14 -9.49 -43.52 -8.32
N ILE A 15 -9.10 -44.23 -9.38
CA ILE A 15 -8.23 -43.77 -10.46
C ILE A 15 -9.09 -42.92 -11.41
N VAL A 16 -8.83 -41.61 -11.50
CA VAL A 16 -9.29 -40.77 -12.60
C VAL A 16 -8.18 -40.72 -13.64
N ALA A 17 -8.49 -41.17 -14.84
CA ALA A 17 -7.59 -41.23 -15.98
C ALA A 17 -7.13 -39.82 -16.40
N LEU A 18 -5.81 -39.64 -16.47
CA LEU A 18 -5.14 -38.50 -17.10
C LEU A 18 -5.35 -38.58 -18.62
N ILE A 19 -6.26 -37.77 -19.14
CA ILE A 19 -6.30 -37.42 -20.56
C ILE A 19 -5.22 -36.35 -20.78
N GLY A 20 -4.25 -36.67 -21.63
CA GLY A 20 -3.10 -35.81 -21.91
C GLY A 20 -3.51 -34.48 -22.54
N CYS A 21 -3.25 -33.38 -21.82
CA CYS A 21 -3.12 -32.07 -22.44
C CYS A 21 -1.76 -32.00 -23.14
N ASN A 22 -1.79 -31.94 -24.47
CA ASN A 22 -0.65 -31.54 -25.30
C ASN A 22 -0.23 -30.12 -24.89
N PRO A 23 1.06 -29.83 -24.64
CA PRO A 23 1.53 -28.46 -24.50
C PRO A 23 1.47 -27.81 -25.89
N SER A 24 0.46 -26.97 -26.14
CA SER A 24 0.48 -26.11 -27.32
C SER A 24 1.64 -25.14 -27.15
N THR A 25 2.68 -25.31 -27.96
CA THR A 25 3.73 -24.32 -28.16
C THR A 25 3.10 -22.96 -28.48
N PRO A 26 3.49 -21.86 -27.80
CA PRO A 26 3.05 -20.54 -28.19
C PRO A 26 3.48 -20.26 -29.64
N PRO A 27 2.66 -19.54 -30.42
CA PRO A 27 3.03 -19.21 -31.79
C PRO A 27 4.36 -18.42 -31.79
N PRO A 28 5.23 -18.63 -32.79
CA PRO A 28 6.46 -17.85 -32.90
C PRO A 28 6.11 -16.36 -33.01
N LEU A 29 6.75 -15.55 -32.17
CA LEU A 29 6.71 -14.10 -32.26
C LEU A 29 7.15 -13.70 -33.68
N THR A 30 6.23 -13.16 -34.46
CA THR A 30 6.53 -12.55 -35.75
C THR A 30 7.48 -11.37 -35.53
N ALA A 31 8.48 -11.24 -36.41
CA ALA A 31 9.45 -10.16 -36.34
C ALA A 31 8.73 -8.80 -36.33
N ILE A 32 8.99 -8.01 -35.28
CA ILE A 32 8.39 -6.71 -35.02
C ILE A 32 8.95 -5.72 -36.07
N PRO A 33 8.11 -5.01 -36.85
CA PRO A 33 8.58 -3.93 -37.70
C PRO A 33 9.18 -2.83 -36.81
N ALA A 34 10.30 -2.24 -37.24
CA ALA A 34 10.95 -1.15 -36.52
C ALA A 34 9.93 -0.05 -36.17
N PRO A 35 9.98 0.50 -34.94
CA PRO A 35 9.03 1.51 -34.51
C PRO A 35 9.05 2.69 -35.47
N ALA A 36 7.86 3.12 -35.93
CA ALA A 36 7.73 4.37 -36.65
C ALA A 36 8.30 5.49 -35.77
N THR A 37 9.10 6.38 -36.36
CA THR A 37 9.63 7.56 -35.68
C THR A 37 8.47 8.48 -35.29
N VAL A 38 7.98 8.33 -34.07
CA VAL A 38 6.97 9.23 -33.48
C VAL A 38 7.66 10.54 -33.16
N ALA A 39 7.18 11.64 -33.74
CA ALA A 39 7.64 12.99 -33.39
C ALA A 39 7.39 13.23 -31.87
N PRO A 40 8.35 13.81 -31.12
CA PRO A 40 8.16 14.06 -29.71
C PRO A 40 6.96 15.00 -29.50
N ILE A 41 5.94 14.51 -28.79
CA ILE A 41 4.81 15.31 -28.34
C ILE A 41 5.37 16.33 -27.33
N PRO A 42 5.03 17.62 -27.45
CA PRO A 42 5.52 18.63 -26.52
C PRO A 42 5.17 18.22 -25.10
N ILE A 43 6.20 18.05 -24.28
CA ILE A 43 6.08 17.91 -22.83
C ILE A 43 5.25 19.11 -22.38
N ALA A 44 4.09 18.87 -21.77
CA ALA A 44 3.29 19.93 -21.18
C ALA A 44 4.22 20.80 -20.32
N PRO A 45 4.13 22.14 -20.39
CA PRO A 45 5.09 23.02 -19.75
C PRO A 45 5.30 22.61 -18.30
N THR A 46 6.56 22.57 -17.89
CA THR A 46 6.97 22.33 -16.51
C THR A 46 6.10 23.21 -15.61
N LEU A 47 5.20 22.60 -14.85
CA LEU A 47 4.39 23.35 -13.91
C LEU A 47 5.34 23.98 -12.90
N THR A 48 5.31 25.31 -12.79
CA THR A 48 5.90 25.98 -11.64
C THR A 48 5.23 25.39 -10.40
N PRO A 49 5.98 24.80 -9.44
CA PRO A 49 5.38 24.22 -8.25
C PRO A 49 4.60 25.32 -7.52
N LEU A 50 3.28 25.17 -7.43
CA LEU A 50 2.49 26.00 -6.53
C LEU A 50 2.70 25.45 -5.12
N PRO A 51 2.81 26.31 -4.09
CA PRO A 51 2.80 25.81 -2.72
C PRO A 51 1.53 24.99 -2.50
N ALA A 52 1.69 23.80 -1.92
CA ALA A 52 0.55 22.93 -1.62
C ALA A 52 -0.46 23.71 -0.74
N PRO A 53 -1.76 23.67 -1.07
CA PRO A 53 -2.77 24.38 -0.30
C PRO A 53 -2.79 23.88 1.15
N SER A 54 -3.03 24.78 2.11
CA SER A 54 -3.21 24.37 3.50
C SER A 54 -4.48 23.53 3.66
N VAL A 55 -4.57 22.76 4.75
CA VAL A 55 -5.78 21.99 5.09
C VAL A 55 -7.02 22.88 5.16
N ASP A 56 -6.89 24.10 5.69
CA ASP A 56 -7.99 25.07 5.75
C ASP A 56 -8.42 25.53 4.35
N GLN A 57 -7.47 25.78 3.45
CA GLN A 57 -7.76 26.14 2.07
C GLN A 57 -8.43 25.00 1.32
N MET A 58 -7.95 23.76 1.50
CA MET A 58 -8.54 22.57 0.89
C MET A 58 -9.97 22.35 1.38
N TRP A 59 -10.19 22.42 2.69
CA TRP A 59 -11.53 22.23 3.28
C TRP A 59 -12.50 23.33 2.84
N ALA A 60 -12.09 24.61 2.91
CA ALA A 60 -12.93 25.72 2.45
C ALA A 60 -13.26 25.61 0.95
N ARG A 61 -12.30 25.16 0.13
CA ARG A 61 -12.51 24.93 -1.29
C ARG A 61 -13.53 23.82 -1.53
N ALA A 62 -13.42 22.69 -0.84
CA ALA A 62 -14.37 21.57 -0.96
C ALA A 62 -15.81 21.98 -0.59
N GLN A 63 -15.98 22.93 0.32
CA GLN A 63 -17.30 23.46 0.72
C GLN A 63 -17.89 24.47 -0.27
N THR A 64 -17.06 25.17 -1.05
CA THR A 64 -17.49 26.34 -1.84
C THR A 64 -17.46 26.09 -3.35
N CYS A 65 -16.55 25.26 -3.84
CA CYS A 65 -16.50 24.90 -5.24
C CYS A 65 -17.31 23.62 -5.50
N LYS A 66 -17.95 23.54 -6.67
CA LYS A 66 -18.43 22.26 -7.23
C LYS A 66 -17.29 21.54 -7.95
N CYS A 67 -16.14 21.43 -7.28
CA CYS A 67 -14.90 20.91 -7.84
C CYS A 67 -14.29 19.85 -6.93
N LEU A 68 -13.49 18.95 -7.49
CA LEU A 68 -12.77 17.96 -6.71
C LEU A 68 -11.55 18.61 -6.07
N VAL A 69 -11.31 18.32 -4.80
CA VAL A 69 -10.08 18.69 -4.10
C VAL A 69 -9.27 17.42 -3.86
N VAL A 70 -8.10 17.33 -4.47
CA VAL A 70 -7.19 16.19 -4.33
C VAL A 70 -6.07 16.56 -3.35
N TYR A 71 -5.72 15.61 -2.48
CA TYR A 71 -4.57 15.72 -1.59
C TYR A 71 -3.70 14.46 -1.67
N ALA A 72 -2.44 14.60 -1.26
CA ALA A 72 -1.48 13.51 -1.17
C ALA A 72 -0.89 13.38 0.24
N MET A 73 -0.57 12.14 0.63
CA MET A 73 0.18 11.80 1.85
C MET A 73 1.63 11.50 1.50
N PRO A 74 2.61 11.83 2.37
CA PRO A 74 2.43 12.29 3.76
C PRO A 74 2.21 13.80 3.93
N GLU A 75 2.27 14.60 2.86
CA GLU A 75 2.29 16.07 2.94
C GLU A 75 1.07 16.67 3.66
N THR A 76 -0.10 16.03 3.56
CA THR A 76 -1.34 16.54 4.16
C THR A 76 -1.57 16.08 5.60
N GLY A 77 -1.09 14.88 5.94
CA GLY A 77 -1.32 14.22 7.23
C GLY A 77 -2.80 14.01 7.59
N ALA A 78 -3.05 13.58 8.83
CA ALA A 78 -4.40 13.30 9.34
C ALA A 78 -5.32 14.52 9.42
N ASN A 79 -4.76 15.73 9.37
CA ASN A 79 -5.44 16.98 9.67
C ASN A 79 -6.64 17.26 8.76
N ILE A 80 -6.61 16.84 7.49
CA ILE A 80 -7.75 17.03 6.58
C ILE A 80 -9.00 16.25 7.03
N ILE A 81 -8.80 15.02 7.54
CA ILE A 81 -9.88 14.17 8.07
C ILE A 81 -10.37 14.72 9.42
N LEU A 82 -9.45 15.08 10.32
CA LEU A 82 -9.80 15.68 11.61
C LEU A 82 -10.61 16.96 11.43
N LYS A 83 -10.16 17.87 10.57
CA LYS A 83 -10.84 19.12 10.25
C LYS A 83 -12.28 18.87 9.78
N ALA A 84 -12.46 17.89 8.91
CA ALA A 84 -13.77 17.54 8.37
C ALA A 84 -14.72 17.03 9.47
N ILE A 85 -14.26 16.12 10.33
CA ILE A 85 -15.04 15.56 11.45
C ILE A 85 -15.35 16.63 12.52
N GLU A 86 -14.40 17.51 12.82
CA GLU A 86 -14.60 18.63 13.75
C GLU A 86 -15.63 19.64 13.26
N ASN A 87 -15.69 19.87 11.94
CA ASN A 87 -16.62 20.81 11.33
C ASN A 87 -18.01 20.21 11.05
N ALA A 88 -18.16 18.89 11.04
CA ALA A 88 -19.43 18.20 10.82
C ALA A 88 -20.54 18.69 11.78
N LYS A 89 -21.74 18.89 11.22
CA LYS A 89 -22.92 19.43 11.93
C LYS A 89 -24.10 18.47 12.00
N LYS A 90 -24.20 17.53 11.07
CA LYS A 90 -25.37 16.66 10.86
C LYS A 90 -25.01 15.19 10.87
N SER A 91 -24.07 14.76 10.03
CA SER A 91 -23.77 13.34 9.83
C SER A 91 -22.31 13.09 9.53
N VAL A 92 -21.81 11.96 10.00
CA VAL A 92 -20.51 11.40 9.59
C VAL A 92 -20.73 9.91 9.32
N ARG A 93 -20.41 9.45 8.11
CA ARG A 93 -20.36 8.02 7.79
C ARG A 93 -18.96 7.65 7.39
N LEU A 94 -18.35 6.72 8.10
CA LEU A 94 -17.01 6.22 7.84
C LEU A 94 -17.09 4.74 7.46
N LYS A 95 -16.57 4.37 6.29
CA LYS A 95 -16.28 2.98 5.95
C LYS A 95 -14.78 2.79 5.86
N MET A 96 -14.25 1.80 6.58
CA MET A 96 -12.81 1.66 6.72
C MET A 96 -12.35 0.22 6.85
N TYR A 97 -11.31 -0.12 6.08
CA TYR A 97 -10.66 -1.42 6.14
C TYR A 97 -9.75 -1.57 7.37
N LEU A 98 -8.89 -0.59 7.63
CA LEU A 98 -7.95 -0.62 8.75
C LEU A 98 -7.93 0.74 9.46
N PHE A 99 -8.06 0.71 10.78
CA PHE A 99 -8.13 1.91 11.61
C PHE A 99 -7.27 1.71 12.88
N THR A 100 -6.26 2.56 13.07
CA THR A 100 -5.35 2.49 14.23
C THR A 100 -5.07 3.84 14.89
N ARG A 101 -5.75 4.94 14.49
CA ARG A 101 -5.47 6.29 14.96
C ARG A 101 -6.44 6.75 16.05
N ASP A 102 -5.93 6.92 17.26
CA ASP A 102 -6.72 7.33 18.43
C ASP A 102 -7.33 8.74 18.29
N ASP A 103 -6.61 9.69 17.70
CA ASP A 103 -7.09 11.06 17.50
C ASP A 103 -8.31 11.13 16.58
N VAL A 104 -8.32 10.35 15.49
CA VAL A 104 -9.48 10.28 14.58
C VAL A 104 -10.65 9.59 15.27
N ARG A 105 -10.40 8.52 16.06
CA ARG A 105 -11.44 7.89 16.89
C ARG A 105 -12.05 8.89 17.86
N ASP A 106 -11.20 9.64 18.57
CA ASP A 106 -11.64 10.60 19.58
C ASP A 106 -12.40 11.77 18.95
N ALA A 107 -12.01 12.20 17.76
CA ALA A 107 -12.76 13.20 16.98
C ALA A 107 -14.16 12.71 16.58
N LEU A 108 -14.31 11.44 16.18
CA LEU A 108 -15.62 10.82 15.89
C LEU A 108 -16.50 10.76 17.13
N ILE A 109 -15.93 10.34 18.28
CA ILE A 109 -16.63 10.32 19.56
C ILE A 109 -17.07 11.74 19.95
N ALA A 110 -16.18 12.72 19.80
CA ALA A 110 -16.48 14.12 20.09
C ALA A 110 -17.60 14.66 19.17
N ALA A 111 -17.57 14.36 17.87
CA ALA A 111 -18.63 14.73 16.94
C ALA A 111 -19.98 14.13 17.36
N SER A 112 -19.99 12.85 17.72
CA SER A 112 -21.20 12.19 18.20
C SER A 112 -21.75 12.81 19.48
N LYS A 113 -20.89 13.17 20.44
CA LYS A 113 -21.27 13.90 21.66
C LYS A 113 -21.81 15.32 21.38
N ARG A 114 -21.40 15.96 20.28
CA ARG A 114 -21.98 17.24 19.81
C ARG A 114 -23.37 17.09 19.19
N GLY A 115 -23.87 15.87 19.00
CA GLY A 115 -25.18 15.58 18.39
C GLY A 115 -25.14 15.22 16.91
N VAL A 116 -23.95 15.05 16.32
CA VAL A 116 -23.78 14.58 14.93
C VAL A 116 -24.12 13.08 14.86
N ASP A 117 -24.86 12.62 13.84
CA ASP A 117 -25.10 11.19 13.60
C ASP A 117 -23.82 10.54 13.03
N VAL A 118 -23.04 9.89 13.90
CA VAL A 118 -21.79 9.23 13.50
C VAL A 118 -22.00 7.73 13.36
N ARG A 119 -21.77 7.21 12.14
CA ARG A 119 -21.84 5.79 11.80
C ARG A 119 -20.50 5.29 11.27
N VAL A 120 -20.01 4.19 11.83
CA VAL A 120 -18.74 3.56 11.46
C VAL A 120 -19.00 2.12 11.03
N LEU A 121 -18.65 1.79 9.78
CA LEU A 121 -18.69 0.44 9.24
C LEU A 121 -17.25 -0.03 8.98
N MET A 122 -16.82 -1.12 9.61
CA MET A 122 -15.43 -1.58 9.53
C MET A 122 -15.29 -3.05 9.17
N GLU A 123 -14.22 -3.38 8.46
CA GLU A 123 -13.75 -4.76 8.29
C GLU A 123 -13.32 -5.33 9.65
N LEU A 124 -13.78 -6.54 10.00
CA LEU A 124 -13.38 -7.15 11.27
C LEU A 124 -11.96 -7.70 11.20
N ASN A 125 -11.60 -8.33 10.07
CA ASN A 125 -10.37 -9.10 9.94
C ASN A 125 -9.52 -8.60 8.78
N PRO A 126 -9.00 -7.35 8.79
CA PRO A 126 -8.06 -6.91 7.78
C PRO A 126 -6.85 -7.86 7.75
N TYR A 127 -6.38 -8.15 6.53
CA TYR A 127 -5.24 -9.01 6.27
C TYR A 127 -4.04 -8.62 7.14
N GLY A 128 -3.54 -9.58 7.92
CA GLY A 128 -2.40 -9.41 8.80
C GLY A 128 -2.61 -8.54 10.04
N GLN A 129 -3.78 -7.93 10.27
CA GLN A 129 -3.96 -6.92 11.33
C GLN A 129 -5.30 -6.96 12.11
N GLY A 130 -6.02 -8.08 12.11
CA GLY A 130 -7.36 -8.21 12.73
C GLY A 130 -7.49 -7.72 14.18
N ALA A 131 -6.45 -7.82 15.00
CA ALA A 131 -6.49 -7.37 16.39
C ALA A 131 -6.70 -5.84 16.55
N THR A 132 -6.16 -5.04 15.63
CA THR A 132 -6.10 -3.57 15.79
C THR A 132 -7.46 -2.88 15.60
N ASN A 133 -8.28 -3.35 14.66
CA ASN A 133 -9.64 -2.84 14.47
C ASN A 133 -10.53 -3.13 15.69
N VAL A 134 -10.31 -4.26 16.37
CA VAL A 134 -11.04 -4.64 17.58
C VAL A 134 -10.72 -3.68 18.74
N ASP A 135 -9.48 -3.20 18.84
CA ASP A 135 -9.10 -2.21 19.85
C ASP A 135 -9.84 -0.88 19.64
N ILE A 136 -9.91 -0.40 18.40
CA ILE A 136 -10.68 0.79 18.04
C ILE A 136 -12.17 0.61 18.33
N TYR A 137 -12.75 -0.53 17.97
CA TYR A 137 -14.14 -0.86 18.31
C TYR A 137 -14.39 -0.85 19.82
N ASN A 138 -13.52 -1.51 20.60
CA ASN A 138 -13.65 -1.58 22.06
C ASN A 138 -13.57 -0.19 22.69
N ALA A 139 -12.71 0.69 22.18
CA ALA A 139 -12.59 2.08 22.64
C ALA A 139 -13.82 2.94 22.30
N MET A 140 -14.55 2.62 21.23
CA MET A 140 -15.82 3.29 20.89
C MET A 140 -17.05 2.65 21.57
N LYS A 141 -16.91 1.46 22.16
CA LYS A 141 -18.00 0.73 22.80
C LYS A 141 -18.55 1.52 24.00
N GLY A 142 -19.85 1.75 24.02
CA GLY A 142 -20.52 2.54 25.07
C GLY A 142 -20.50 4.05 24.82
N THR A 143 -19.92 4.51 23.71
CA THR A 143 -20.08 5.89 23.23
C THR A 143 -21.35 6.02 22.36
N PRO A 144 -21.82 7.24 22.03
CA PRO A 144 -22.97 7.40 21.15
C PRO A 144 -22.69 7.12 19.66
N VAL A 145 -21.43 6.82 19.29
CA VAL A 145 -21.06 6.41 17.93
C VAL A 145 -21.75 5.10 17.59
N LYS A 146 -22.46 5.06 16.45
CA LYS A 146 -23.06 3.84 15.93
C LYS A 146 -22.00 3.07 15.17
N PHE A 147 -21.78 1.81 15.53
CA PHE A 147 -20.76 0.98 14.91
C PHE A 147 -21.37 -0.32 14.38
N ARG A 148 -20.94 -0.77 13.21
CA ARG A 148 -21.19 -2.12 12.69
C ARG A 148 -19.92 -2.72 12.09
N TRP A 149 -19.78 -4.03 12.24
CA TRP A 149 -18.84 -4.80 11.43
C TRP A 149 -19.44 -5.01 10.03
N ALA A 150 -18.59 -4.94 9.02
CA ALA A 150 -18.95 -5.14 7.63
C ALA A 150 -19.41 -6.57 7.36
N SER A 151 -20.09 -6.77 6.23
CA SER A 151 -20.59 -8.09 5.84
C SER A 151 -19.46 -9.00 5.36
N TYR A 152 -19.63 -10.30 5.60
CA TYR A 152 -18.78 -11.37 5.04
C TYR A 152 -19.19 -11.78 3.62
N ASP A 153 -20.20 -11.11 3.04
CA ASP A 153 -20.59 -11.32 1.64
C ASP A 153 -19.48 -10.90 0.66
N PHE A 154 -18.57 -10.03 1.10
CA PHE A 154 -17.35 -9.69 0.39
C PHE A 154 -16.16 -10.41 1.02
N ARG A 155 -15.12 -10.69 0.22
CA ARG A 155 -13.87 -11.24 0.75
C ARG A 155 -13.26 -10.32 1.82
N PHE A 156 -13.31 -9.02 1.55
CA PHE A 156 -13.04 -7.93 2.47
C PHE A 156 -13.89 -6.71 2.12
N THR A 157 -14.28 -5.94 3.12
CA THR A 157 -14.66 -4.54 2.90
C THR A 157 -13.40 -3.67 2.93
N HIS A 158 -12.85 -3.44 1.74
CA HIS A 158 -11.59 -2.74 1.57
C HIS A 158 -11.76 -1.27 1.11
N GLU A 159 -13.01 -0.82 0.95
CA GLU A 159 -13.36 0.59 0.79
C GLU A 159 -12.84 1.46 1.94
N LYS A 160 -12.29 2.63 1.58
CA LYS A 160 -11.93 3.70 2.51
C LYS A 160 -12.64 4.97 2.08
N SER A 161 -13.74 5.26 2.76
CA SER A 161 -14.60 6.39 2.43
C SER A 161 -15.13 7.10 3.67
N LEU A 162 -15.38 8.39 3.55
CA LEU A 162 -15.94 9.22 4.61
C LEU A 162 -16.94 10.21 4.00
N THR A 163 -18.17 10.28 4.50
CA THR A 163 -19.12 11.34 4.09
C THR A 163 -19.41 12.27 5.26
N ILE A 164 -19.38 13.57 5.02
CA ILE A 164 -19.69 14.63 5.98
C ILE A 164 -20.96 15.35 5.57
N ASP A 165 -21.92 15.42 6.50
CA ASP A 165 -23.16 16.19 6.42
C ASP A 165 -24.03 15.92 5.18
N ASP A 166 -23.86 14.76 4.57
CA ASP A 166 -24.47 14.37 3.28
C ASP A 166 -24.09 15.30 2.11
N GLN A 167 -22.96 16.02 2.24
CA GLN A 167 -22.56 17.09 1.30
C GLN A 167 -21.18 16.88 0.70
N ILE A 168 -20.25 16.27 1.44
CA ILE A 168 -18.88 16.05 0.97
C ILE A 168 -18.53 14.59 1.23
N ALA A 169 -17.98 13.93 0.21
CA ALA A 169 -17.41 12.60 0.33
C ALA A 169 -15.89 12.63 0.17
N PHE A 170 -15.20 11.77 0.90
CA PHE A 170 -13.80 11.43 0.72
C PHE A 170 -13.74 10.05 0.08
N ILE A 171 -13.03 9.94 -1.04
CA ILE A 171 -12.68 8.68 -1.71
C ILE A 171 -11.16 8.55 -1.62
N MET A 172 -10.66 7.47 -1.01
CA MET A 172 -9.27 7.41 -0.53
C MET A 172 -8.59 6.10 -0.90
N THR A 173 -7.29 6.18 -1.23
CA THR A 173 -6.42 5.00 -1.31
C THR A 173 -6.02 4.51 0.08
N HIS A 174 -5.98 5.44 1.05
CA HIS A 174 -5.40 5.22 2.36
C HIS A 174 -6.38 4.71 3.41
N ASN A 175 -5.80 4.01 4.38
CA ASN A 175 -6.47 3.66 5.63
C ASN A 175 -6.43 4.83 6.63
N ILE A 176 -7.02 4.66 7.82
CA ILE A 176 -6.83 5.59 8.94
C ILE A 176 -5.75 5.01 9.87
N THR A 177 -4.50 5.05 9.41
CA THR A 177 -3.35 4.51 10.16
C THR A 177 -2.20 5.51 10.24
N SER A 178 -1.31 5.31 11.21
CA SER A 178 -0.11 6.14 11.33
C SER A 178 0.79 6.03 10.09
N SER A 179 0.94 4.85 9.49
CA SER A 179 1.73 4.69 8.26
C SER A 179 1.13 5.44 7.08
N SER A 180 -0.19 5.34 6.89
CA SER A 180 -0.92 6.03 5.83
C SER A 180 -0.68 7.53 5.83
N PHE A 181 -0.63 8.15 7.02
CA PHE A 181 -0.50 9.60 7.15
C PHE A 181 0.93 10.13 7.18
N ASN A 182 1.92 9.29 7.53
CA ASN A 182 3.28 9.76 7.80
C ASN A 182 4.36 9.12 6.92
N SER A 183 4.07 8.00 6.26
CA SER A 183 5.13 7.19 5.62
C SER A 183 4.72 6.61 4.27
N ASN A 184 3.42 6.58 3.96
CA ASN A 184 2.93 6.08 2.67
C ASN A 184 2.67 7.23 1.71
N ARG A 185 2.92 6.98 0.42
CA ARG A 185 2.32 7.73 -0.67
C ARG A 185 0.90 7.23 -0.85
N GLU A 186 -0.04 8.15 -0.69
CA GLU A 186 -1.47 7.91 -0.79
C GLU A 186 -2.16 9.14 -1.38
N PHE A 187 -3.38 8.96 -1.86
CA PHE A 187 -4.23 10.05 -2.31
C PHE A 187 -5.62 9.98 -1.67
N GLY A 188 -6.24 11.14 -1.56
CA GLY A 188 -7.67 11.25 -1.31
C GLY A 188 -8.29 12.36 -2.13
N VAL A 189 -9.58 12.18 -2.42
CA VAL A 189 -10.38 13.09 -3.23
C VAL A 189 -11.59 13.51 -2.40
N LEU A 190 -11.73 14.82 -2.18
CA LEU A 190 -12.95 15.40 -1.64
C LEU A 190 -13.87 15.74 -2.80
N ASP A 191 -15.07 15.20 -2.76
CA ASP A 191 -16.10 15.39 -3.77
C ASP A 191 -17.37 15.97 -3.15
N SER A 192 -17.80 17.13 -3.66
CA SER A 192 -19.03 17.83 -3.26
C SER A 192 -20.16 17.69 -4.30
N ARG A 193 -19.97 16.84 -5.32
CA ARG A 193 -21.01 16.55 -6.31
C ARG A 193 -22.12 15.74 -5.64
N ALA A 194 -23.33 16.30 -5.60
CA ALA A 194 -24.47 15.72 -4.90
C ALA A 194 -24.79 14.30 -5.38
N GLU A 195 -24.65 14.01 -6.68
CA GLU A 195 -24.91 12.69 -7.25
C GLU A 195 -23.90 11.64 -6.77
N ASP A 196 -22.62 12.00 -6.71
CA ASP A 196 -21.55 11.10 -6.29
C ASP A 196 -21.63 10.85 -4.78
N VAL A 197 -21.89 11.90 -3.98
CA VAL A 197 -22.15 11.80 -2.53
C VAL A 197 -23.38 10.94 -2.24
N ALA A 198 -24.49 11.14 -2.96
CA ALA A 198 -25.69 10.34 -2.79
C ALA A 198 -25.48 8.87 -3.16
N GLU A 199 -24.67 8.58 -4.19
CA GLU A 199 -24.31 7.21 -4.57
C GLU A 199 -23.51 6.50 -3.46
N ILE A 200 -22.52 7.20 -2.86
CA ILE A 200 -21.72 6.66 -1.74
C ILE A 200 -22.61 6.41 -0.51
N ILE A 201 -23.51 7.34 -0.18
CA ILE A 201 -24.45 7.16 0.93
C ILE A 201 -25.41 6.00 0.67
N LYS A 202 -25.96 5.88 -0.55
CA LYS A 202 -26.82 4.75 -0.95
C LYS A 202 -26.13 3.41 -0.70
N VAL A 203 -24.87 3.31 -1.10
CA VAL A 203 -24.06 2.12 -0.87
C VAL A 203 -23.78 1.91 0.61
N PHE A 204 -23.40 2.95 1.34
CA PHE A 204 -23.12 2.84 2.77
C PHE A 204 -24.35 2.30 3.52
N GLU A 205 -25.54 2.86 3.28
CA GLU A 205 -26.77 2.42 3.94
C GLU A 205 -27.15 0.99 3.53
N ALA A 206 -26.92 0.61 2.27
CA ALA A 206 -27.14 -0.76 1.81
C ALA A 206 -26.21 -1.76 2.51
N ASP A 207 -24.90 -1.48 2.58
CA ASP A 207 -23.94 -2.33 3.29
C ASP A 207 -24.19 -2.32 4.81
N TRP A 208 -24.62 -1.18 5.36
CA TRP A 208 -25.00 -1.04 6.76
C TRP A 208 -26.16 -1.96 7.12
N GLU A 209 -27.21 -1.98 6.30
CA GLU A 209 -28.38 -2.86 6.47
C GLU A 209 -28.21 -4.25 5.85
N LYS A 210 -27.03 -4.55 5.29
CA LYS A 210 -26.68 -5.84 4.65
C LYS A 210 -27.64 -6.22 3.52
N VAL A 211 -27.95 -5.26 2.67
CA VAL A 211 -28.76 -5.43 1.46
C VAL A 211 -27.96 -5.04 0.21
N GLN A 212 -28.36 -5.54 -0.94
CA GLN A 212 -27.65 -5.27 -2.21
C GLN A 212 -28.12 -3.93 -2.81
N PRO A 213 -27.22 -2.95 -3.03
CA PRO A 213 -27.58 -1.71 -3.71
C PRO A 213 -27.70 -1.92 -5.24
N ASP A 214 -28.64 -1.23 -5.88
CA ASP A 214 -28.68 -1.16 -7.34
C ASP A 214 -27.57 -0.22 -7.88
N LEU A 215 -26.60 -0.79 -8.60
CA LEU A 215 -25.43 -0.08 -9.14
C LEU A 215 -25.31 -0.20 -10.66
N LYS A 216 -26.40 -0.56 -11.37
CA LYS A 216 -26.38 -0.73 -12.84
C LYS A 216 -25.90 0.52 -13.59
N ASN A 217 -26.25 1.71 -13.10
CA ASN A 217 -25.89 3.00 -13.69
C ASN A 217 -24.89 3.78 -12.82
N ALA A 218 -24.08 3.08 -12.02
CA ALA A 218 -23.16 3.71 -11.08
C ALA A 218 -22.16 4.63 -11.79
N ARG A 219 -22.07 5.87 -11.31
CA ARG A 219 -21.13 6.88 -11.81
C ARG A 219 -19.71 6.57 -11.32
N LEU A 220 -19.61 6.18 -10.05
CA LEU A 220 -18.34 5.85 -9.41
C LEU A 220 -17.87 4.44 -9.80
N VAL A 221 -16.65 4.13 -9.41
CA VAL A 221 -16.01 2.84 -9.65
C VAL A 221 -16.22 1.98 -8.42
N TRP A 222 -16.83 0.82 -8.61
CA TRP A 222 -17.20 -0.09 -7.53
C TRP A 222 -16.72 -1.50 -7.84
N SER A 223 -15.98 -2.10 -6.92
CA SER A 223 -15.81 -3.56 -6.90
C SER A 223 -16.90 -4.22 -6.04
N PRO A 224 -17.38 -5.41 -6.41
CA PRO A 224 -17.02 -6.19 -7.60
C PRO A 224 -17.98 -5.95 -8.79
N VAL A 225 -18.36 -4.69 -9.03
CA VAL A 225 -19.48 -4.35 -9.93
C VAL A 225 -18.99 -3.93 -11.32
N ASN A 226 -18.23 -2.85 -11.40
CA ASN A 226 -17.85 -2.22 -12.67
C ASN A 226 -16.35 -1.84 -12.73
N ALA A 227 -15.59 -2.07 -11.66
CA ALA A 227 -14.21 -1.59 -11.53
C ALA A 227 -13.30 -2.07 -12.67
N ARG A 228 -13.26 -3.39 -12.89
CA ARG A 228 -12.44 -4.00 -13.95
C ARG A 228 -12.72 -3.40 -15.32
N GLN A 229 -13.99 -3.35 -15.71
CA GLN A 229 -14.38 -2.84 -17.02
C GLN A 229 -14.05 -1.35 -17.17
N LYS A 230 -14.33 -0.54 -16.14
CA LYS A 230 -14.01 0.90 -16.16
C LYS A 230 -12.50 1.15 -16.25
N TRP A 231 -11.68 0.34 -15.59
CA TRP A 231 -10.22 0.43 -15.68
C TRP A 231 -9.70 0.05 -17.07
N ILE A 232 -10.19 -1.06 -17.65
CA ILE A 232 -9.84 -1.46 -19.02
C ILE A 232 -10.15 -0.33 -20.00
N GLU A 233 -11.37 0.21 -19.95
CA GLU A 233 -11.78 1.33 -20.81
C GLU A 233 -10.94 2.59 -20.58
N LEU A 234 -10.52 2.85 -19.35
CA LEU A 234 -9.70 4.00 -19.01
C LEU A 234 -8.28 3.86 -19.59
N ILE A 235 -7.66 2.68 -19.46
CA ILE A 235 -6.32 2.36 -19.96
C ILE A 235 -6.31 2.33 -21.49
N ASP A 236 -7.31 1.72 -22.12
CA ASP A 236 -7.36 1.58 -23.58
C ASP A 236 -7.57 2.92 -24.30
N ARG A 237 -8.11 3.93 -23.62
CA ARG A 237 -8.24 5.30 -24.14
C ARG A 237 -6.94 6.10 -24.12
N ALA A 238 -5.89 5.63 -23.44
CA ALA A 238 -4.61 6.34 -23.40
C ALA A 238 -4.01 6.45 -24.81
N THR A 239 -3.62 7.66 -25.19
CA THR A 239 -3.04 7.97 -26.51
C THR A 239 -1.64 8.59 -26.44
N VAL A 240 -1.27 9.16 -25.29
CA VAL A 240 -0.02 9.91 -25.09
C VAL A 240 0.78 9.30 -23.94
N SER A 241 0.18 9.16 -22.76
CA SER A 241 0.88 8.69 -21.56
C SER A 241 -0.02 7.95 -20.58
N LEU A 242 0.60 7.08 -19.79
CA LEU A 242 -0.01 6.36 -18.69
C LEU A 242 0.94 6.34 -17.51
N ASP A 243 0.65 7.13 -16.50
CA ASP A 243 1.42 7.22 -15.26
C ASP A 243 0.70 6.47 -14.13
N LEU A 244 1.42 5.59 -13.43
CA LEU A 244 0.85 4.65 -12.47
C LEU A 244 1.61 4.69 -11.14
N GLU A 245 0.89 4.82 -10.02
CA GLU A 245 1.40 4.53 -8.68
C GLU A 245 0.54 3.42 -8.07
N GLN A 246 1.15 2.28 -7.77
CA GLN A 246 0.42 1.06 -7.45
C GLN A 246 1.06 0.27 -6.31
N ASN A 247 0.25 -0.11 -5.34
CA ASN A 247 0.67 -0.98 -4.22
C ASN A 247 0.81 -2.46 -4.63
N GLU A 248 -0.10 -2.94 -5.48
CA GLU A 248 -0.15 -4.33 -5.95
C GLU A 248 -0.20 -4.37 -7.47
N TRP A 249 0.31 -5.46 -8.08
CA TRP A 249 0.41 -5.61 -9.53
C TRP A 249 0.21 -7.07 -9.97
N TYR A 250 -0.94 -7.63 -9.62
CA TYR A 250 -1.23 -9.06 -9.68
C TYR A 250 -2.38 -9.46 -10.62
N ALA A 251 -3.12 -8.52 -11.23
CA ALA A 251 -4.23 -8.84 -12.15
C ALA A 251 -3.74 -8.91 -13.62
N PRO A 252 -3.52 -10.10 -14.21
CA PRO A 252 -2.84 -10.23 -15.50
C PRO A 252 -3.58 -9.56 -16.65
N GLU A 253 -4.91 -9.51 -16.61
CA GLU A 253 -5.71 -8.82 -17.62
C GLU A 253 -5.46 -7.31 -17.62
N ILE A 254 -5.48 -6.66 -16.46
CA ILE A 254 -5.15 -5.23 -16.36
C ILE A 254 -3.72 -4.97 -16.84
N VAL A 255 -2.77 -5.83 -16.46
CA VAL A 255 -1.38 -5.76 -16.91
C VAL A 255 -1.29 -5.87 -18.43
N ALA A 256 -2.07 -6.77 -19.06
CA ALA A 256 -2.10 -6.93 -20.50
C ALA A 256 -2.59 -5.67 -21.22
N HIS A 257 -3.58 -4.94 -20.68
CA HIS A 257 -4.03 -3.67 -21.24
C HIS A 257 -2.98 -2.56 -21.11
N VAL A 258 -2.22 -2.53 -20.00
CA VAL A 258 -1.10 -1.60 -19.84
C VAL A 258 0.06 -1.92 -20.80
N VAL A 259 0.38 -3.20 -20.96
CA VAL A 259 1.34 -3.68 -21.96
C VAL A 259 0.90 -3.31 -23.38
N ALA A 260 -0.37 -3.51 -23.71
CA ALA A 260 -0.92 -3.11 -25.00
C ALA A 260 -0.82 -1.60 -25.22
N ALA A 261 -1.06 -0.77 -24.19
CA ALA A 261 -0.87 0.67 -24.28
C ALA A 261 0.59 1.03 -24.63
N ALA A 262 1.57 0.43 -23.95
CA ALA A 262 2.99 0.63 -24.28
C ALA A 262 3.31 0.22 -25.73
N GLN A 263 2.80 -0.93 -26.18
CA GLN A 263 2.97 -1.41 -27.57
C GLN A 263 2.31 -0.50 -28.61
N ARG A 264 1.23 0.22 -28.26
CA ARG A 264 0.62 1.25 -29.10
C ARG A 264 1.45 2.53 -29.20
N GLY A 265 2.52 2.66 -28.42
CA GLY A 265 3.36 3.86 -28.35
C GLY A 265 2.99 4.85 -27.24
N VAL A 266 2.08 4.48 -26.33
CA VAL A 266 1.77 5.28 -25.14
C VAL A 266 2.98 5.27 -24.20
N LYS A 267 3.39 6.42 -23.69
CA LYS A 267 4.45 6.51 -22.67
C LYS A 267 3.96 5.96 -21.34
N VAL A 268 4.27 4.71 -21.03
CA VAL A 268 3.91 4.07 -19.76
C VAL A 268 5.02 4.27 -18.72
N ARG A 269 4.67 4.82 -17.55
CA ARG A 269 5.55 4.98 -16.38
C ARG A 269 4.85 4.41 -15.15
N ALA A 270 5.51 3.52 -14.43
CA ALA A 270 4.95 2.88 -13.24
C ALA A 270 5.89 2.92 -12.03
N LEU A 271 5.34 3.29 -10.88
CA LEU A 271 6.02 3.41 -9.59
C LEU A 271 5.48 2.40 -8.59
N PHE A 272 6.40 1.73 -7.91
CA PHE A 272 6.12 0.71 -6.89
C PHE A 272 7.09 0.84 -5.73
N THR A 273 6.70 0.32 -4.57
CA THR A 273 7.68 -0.10 -3.55
C THR A 273 8.00 -1.58 -3.75
N PRO A 274 9.29 -1.95 -3.91
CA PRO A 274 9.67 -3.34 -4.11
C PRO A 274 9.66 -4.11 -2.80
N ARG A 275 9.44 -5.42 -2.88
CA ARG A 275 9.59 -6.34 -1.75
C ARG A 275 10.96 -7.01 -1.78
N ASP A 276 11.69 -6.99 -0.66
CA ASP A 276 13.01 -7.64 -0.53
C ASP A 276 12.86 -9.10 -0.05
N PRO A 277 13.61 -10.07 -0.63
CA PRO A 277 14.34 -9.95 -1.89
C PRO A 277 13.39 -9.82 -3.08
N ILE A 278 13.85 -9.16 -4.15
CA ILE A 278 13.02 -8.94 -5.35
C ILE A 278 12.45 -10.24 -5.94
N THR A 279 13.14 -11.36 -5.75
CA THR A 279 12.70 -12.70 -6.17
C THR A 279 11.47 -13.21 -5.42
N ALA A 280 11.10 -12.57 -4.30
CA ALA A 280 9.90 -12.85 -3.52
C ALA A 280 8.80 -11.79 -3.72
N ASP A 281 9.00 -10.85 -4.66
CA ASP A 281 7.97 -9.89 -5.06
C ASP A 281 7.13 -10.49 -6.20
N ASP A 282 5.93 -10.98 -5.84
CA ASP A 282 5.00 -11.63 -6.79
C ASP A 282 4.53 -10.69 -7.92
N GLY A 283 4.74 -9.38 -7.78
CA GLY A 283 4.35 -8.38 -8.78
C GLY A 283 5.44 -8.17 -9.82
N GLU A 284 6.67 -8.58 -9.53
CA GLU A 284 7.83 -8.33 -10.38
C GLU A 284 7.73 -8.96 -11.77
N PRO A 285 7.27 -10.22 -11.94
CA PRO A 285 7.07 -10.79 -13.26
C PRO A 285 6.13 -9.95 -14.13
N ASN A 286 5.07 -9.38 -13.55
CA ASN A 286 4.13 -8.52 -14.28
C ASN A 286 4.72 -7.13 -14.60
N ARG A 287 5.58 -6.59 -13.72
CA ARG A 287 6.31 -5.35 -13.99
C ARG A 287 7.32 -5.55 -15.13
N GLU A 288 7.92 -6.72 -15.22
CA GLU A 288 8.84 -7.06 -16.31
C GLU A 288 8.15 -7.11 -17.67
N LEU A 289 6.90 -7.59 -17.74
CA LEU A 289 6.10 -7.51 -18.97
C LEU A 289 5.94 -6.05 -19.45
N VAL A 290 5.74 -5.10 -18.53
CA VAL A 290 5.66 -3.67 -18.87
C VAL A 290 6.99 -3.16 -19.44
N ARG A 291 8.13 -3.56 -18.86
CA ARG A 291 9.45 -3.18 -19.38
C ARG A 291 9.70 -3.73 -20.78
N GLN A 292 9.38 -5.00 -21.00
CA GLN A 292 9.53 -5.66 -22.30
C GLN A 292 8.67 -5.03 -23.39
N ALA A 293 7.53 -4.44 -23.00
CA ALA A 293 6.65 -3.69 -23.89
C ALA A 293 7.12 -2.26 -24.20
N GLY A 294 8.24 -1.81 -23.61
CA GLY A 294 8.78 -0.46 -23.77
C GLY A 294 8.34 0.54 -22.70
N GLY A 295 7.58 0.10 -21.69
CA GLY A 295 7.23 0.90 -20.53
C GLY A 295 8.40 1.06 -19.54
N GLN A 296 8.29 2.03 -18.64
CA GLN A 296 9.29 2.31 -17.61
C GLN A 296 8.75 1.96 -16.24
N VAL A 297 9.49 1.14 -15.49
CA VAL A 297 9.19 0.82 -14.09
C VAL A 297 10.31 1.34 -13.21
N LYS A 298 9.95 2.07 -12.16
CA LYS A 298 10.87 2.57 -11.13
C LYS A 298 10.36 2.23 -9.73
N TYR A 299 11.27 2.33 -8.77
CA TYR A 299 11.09 1.94 -7.39
C TYR A 299 11.40 3.08 -6.42
N MET A 300 10.60 3.13 -5.35
CA MET A 300 10.81 4.03 -4.22
C MET A 300 10.35 3.33 -2.94
N ASP A 301 11.13 3.46 -1.87
CA ASP A 301 10.84 2.91 -0.54
C ASP A 301 10.41 3.98 0.47
N ASP A 302 10.67 5.25 0.18
CA ASP A 302 10.35 6.39 1.04
C ASP A 302 9.88 7.61 0.22
N PRO A 303 8.56 7.92 0.24
CA PRO A 303 7.50 7.19 0.93
C PRO A 303 7.18 5.82 0.29
N TYR A 304 6.62 4.90 1.08
CA TYR A 304 6.12 3.61 0.59
C TYR A 304 4.89 3.83 -0.33
N ILE A 305 4.92 3.33 -1.56
CA ILE A 305 3.82 3.44 -2.53
C ILE A 305 2.67 2.51 -2.13
N HIS A 306 1.67 3.05 -1.43
CA HIS A 306 0.41 2.35 -1.14
C HIS A 306 -0.77 2.87 -2.00
N ALA A 307 -0.55 3.94 -2.76
CA ALA A 307 -1.51 4.50 -3.70
C ALA A 307 -2.01 3.47 -4.74
N LYS A 308 -3.20 3.75 -5.28
CA LYS A 308 -3.76 3.08 -6.46
C LYS A 308 -4.27 4.15 -7.41
N MET A 309 -3.35 4.67 -8.20
CA MET A 309 -3.56 5.84 -9.05
C MET A 309 -3.24 5.50 -10.51
N PHE A 310 -4.11 5.94 -11.40
CA PHE A 310 -3.86 5.97 -12.85
C PHE A 310 -3.99 7.42 -13.31
N LEU A 311 -3.03 7.93 -14.07
CA LEU A 311 -3.08 9.23 -14.72
C LEU A 311 -2.87 9.04 -16.23
N ILE A 312 -3.93 9.33 -16.98
CA ILE A 312 -4.06 9.09 -18.42
C ILE A 312 -3.87 10.41 -19.16
N ASP A 313 -2.92 10.45 -20.08
CA ASP A 313 -2.63 11.57 -21.00
C ASP A 313 -2.45 12.93 -20.28
N GLY A 314 -2.12 12.91 -18.99
CA GLY A 314 -2.03 14.10 -18.13
C GLY A 314 -3.35 14.85 -17.94
N GLN A 315 -4.49 14.22 -18.23
CA GLN A 315 -5.80 14.90 -18.33
C GLN A 315 -6.93 14.19 -17.60
N ARG A 316 -6.83 12.87 -17.38
CA ARG A 316 -7.85 12.10 -16.66
C ARG A 316 -7.18 11.17 -15.68
N ALA A 317 -7.79 10.97 -14.52
CA ALA A 317 -7.22 10.11 -13.50
C ALA A 317 -8.27 9.19 -12.87
N PHE A 318 -7.77 8.12 -12.29
CA PHE A 318 -8.46 7.29 -11.32
C PHE A 318 -7.75 7.37 -9.97
N VAL A 319 -8.53 7.45 -8.89
CA VAL A 319 -8.07 7.26 -7.51
C VAL A 319 -9.11 6.43 -6.76
N GLY A 320 -8.69 5.40 -6.01
CA GLY A 320 -9.59 4.53 -5.26
C GLY A 320 -8.89 3.56 -4.32
N SER A 321 -9.66 2.71 -3.65
CA SER A 321 -9.15 1.70 -2.71
C SER A 321 -8.70 0.39 -3.36
N GLU A 322 -9.00 0.23 -4.65
CA GLU A 322 -8.79 -0.96 -5.47
C GLU A 322 -7.32 -1.21 -5.76
N ASN A 323 -6.78 -2.34 -5.31
CA ASN A 323 -5.50 -2.87 -5.75
C ASN A 323 -5.62 -3.47 -7.16
N VAL A 324 -4.52 -3.50 -7.93
CA VAL A 324 -4.47 -4.26 -9.19
C VAL A 324 -4.33 -5.75 -8.89
N SER A 325 -5.40 -6.37 -8.38
CA SER A 325 -5.48 -7.80 -8.11
C SER A 325 -6.89 -8.31 -8.35
N ASP A 326 -7.02 -9.57 -8.80
CA ASP A 326 -8.33 -10.14 -9.11
C ASP A 326 -9.25 -10.16 -7.88
N ASN A 327 -8.67 -10.35 -6.68
CA ASN A 327 -9.44 -10.30 -5.46
C ASN A 327 -10.02 -8.90 -5.18
N SER A 328 -9.24 -7.84 -5.36
CA SER A 328 -9.72 -6.47 -5.15
C SER A 328 -10.78 -6.08 -6.18
N LEU A 329 -10.62 -6.51 -7.43
CA LEU A 329 -11.56 -6.18 -8.51
C LEU A 329 -12.84 -7.02 -8.53
N ASN A 330 -12.79 -8.27 -8.07
CA ASN A 330 -13.89 -9.24 -8.26
C ASN A 330 -14.53 -9.73 -6.96
N ASN A 331 -13.90 -9.53 -5.79
CA ASN A 331 -14.39 -10.11 -4.53
C ASN A 331 -14.49 -9.13 -3.36
N ASN A 332 -13.71 -8.04 -3.37
CA ASN A 332 -13.77 -7.02 -2.33
C ASN A 332 -14.89 -6.01 -2.58
N ARG A 333 -15.37 -5.38 -1.50
CA ARG A 333 -16.08 -4.10 -1.58
C ARG A 333 -15.06 -2.97 -1.61
N GLU A 334 -14.99 -2.24 -2.72
CA GLU A 334 -14.02 -1.16 -2.97
C GLU A 334 -14.74 0.05 -3.58
N LEU A 335 -14.11 1.22 -3.53
CA LEU A 335 -14.59 2.45 -4.12
C LEU A 335 -13.46 3.26 -4.75
N GLY A 336 -13.71 3.74 -5.97
CA GLY A 336 -12.88 4.72 -6.65
C GLY A 336 -13.66 5.72 -7.49
N ILE A 337 -12.94 6.71 -8.01
CA ILE A 337 -13.48 7.79 -8.84
C ILE A 337 -12.60 8.01 -10.06
N ILE A 338 -13.23 8.25 -11.21
CA ILE A 338 -12.57 8.70 -12.45
C ILE A 338 -12.95 10.17 -12.68
N PHE A 339 -11.97 11.03 -12.92
CA PHE A 339 -12.19 12.47 -13.06
C PHE A 339 -11.16 13.14 -13.99
N ASP A 340 -11.48 14.34 -14.47
CA ASP A 340 -10.68 15.10 -15.44
C ASP A 340 -10.63 16.62 -15.14
N GLN A 341 -10.91 17.01 -13.89
CA GLN A 341 -10.84 18.43 -13.50
C GLN A 341 -9.38 18.91 -13.46
N PRO A 342 -8.98 19.94 -14.23
CA PRO A 342 -7.58 20.32 -14.40
C PRO A 342 -6.82 20.58 -13.09
N ASP A 343 -7.44 21.24 -12.12
CA ASP A 343 -6.80 21.55 -10.84
C ASP A 343 -6.53 20.29 -10.01
N ALA A 344 -7.46 19.34 -10.03
CA ALA A 344 -7.32 18.04 -9.36
C ALA A 344 -6.23 17.19 -10.03
N ILE A 345 -6.22 17.18 -11.37
CA ILE A 345 -5.19 16.50 -12.17
C ILE A 345 -3.80 17.11 -11.95
N ALA A 346 -3.71 18.43 -11.78
CA ALA A 346 -2.44 19.10 -11.54
C ALA A 346 -1.77 18.65 -10.23
N VAL A 347 -2.54 18.34 -9.18
CA VAL A 347 -2.00 17.79 -7.92
C VAL A 347 -1.38 16.41 -8.16
N LEU A 348 -2.13 15.48 -8.78
CA LEU A 348 -1.62 14.14 -9.08
C LEU A 348 -0.37 14.18 -9.95
N ARG A 349 -0.36 15.01 -10.99
CA ARG A 349 0.80 15.17 -11.87
C ARG A 349 2.02 15.71 -11.13
N GLN A 350 1.86 16.74 -10.30
CA GLN A 350 2.97 17.30 -9.53
C GLN A 350 3.55 16.29 -8.54
N THR A 351 2.68 15.54 -7.83
CA THR A 351 3.12 14.48 -6.92
C THR A 351 3.84 13.37 -7.67
N PHE A 352 3.26 12.88 -8.78
CA PHE A 352 3.87 11.82 -9.58
C PHE A 352 5.24 12.24 -10.12
N GLU A 353 5.39 13.44 -10.67
CA GLU A 353 6.69 13.88 -11.20
C GLU A 353 7.75 14.04 -10.09
N LYS A 354 7.35 14.51 -8.91
CA LYS A 354 8.22 14.56 -7.73
C LYS A 354 8.70 13.15 -7.37
N ASP A 355 7.77 12.22 -7.19
CA ASP A 355 8.09 10.84 -6.80
C ASP A 355 8.89 10.12 -7.91
N TRP A 356 8.54 10.34 -9.17
CA TRP A 356 9.26 9.80 -10.33
C TRP A 356 10.72 10.27 -10.40
N SER A 357 10.99 11.51 -9.98
CA SER A 357 12.34 12.07 -9.93
C SER A 357 13.21 11.46 -8.82
N LEU A 358 12.58 11.04 -7.72
CA LEU A 358 13.25 10.40 -6.57
C LEU A 358 13.41 8.89 -6.77
N ALA A 359 12.51 8.27 -7.54
CA ALA A 359 12.50 6.84 -7.78
C ALA A 359 13.66 6.37 -8.66
N THR A 360 14.11 5.14 -8.42
CA THR A 360 15.27 4.52 -9.06
C THR A 360 14.88 3.32 -9.93
N VAL A 361 15.68 2.98 -10.93
CA VAL A 361 15.42 1.81 -11.79
C VAL A 361 15.77 0.50 -11.07
N GLN A 362 16.76 0.54 -10.19
CA GLN A 362 17.14 -0.61 -9.36
C GLN A 362 16.21 -0.67 -8.14
N PRO A 363 15.60 -1.82 -7.81
CA PRO A 363 14.67 -1.92 -6.68
C PRO A 363 15.32 -1.62 -5.33
N PHE A 364 16.60 -2.01 -5.19
CA PHE A 364 17.37 -1.83 -3.97
C PHE A 364 18.69 -1.14 -4.33
N PRO A 365 18.67 0.18 -4.62
CA PRO A 365 19.88 0.89 -4.98
C PRO A 365 20.86 0.83 -3.80
N SER A 366 22.14 0.64 -4.12
CA SER A 366 23.21 0.59 -3.12
C SER A 366 24.26 1.66 -3.41
N SER A 367 24.95 2.13 -2.37
CA SER A 367 26.00 3.13 -2.55
C SER A 367 27.22 2.57 -3.29
N GLU A 368 27.90 3.44 -4.03
CA GLU A 368 29.20 3.11 -4.66
C GLU A 368 30.37 3.19 -3.68
N ILE A 369 30.13 3.57 -2.41
CA ILE A 369 31.18 3.75 -1.40
C ILE A 369 31.93 2.43 -1.20
N PRO A 370 33.25 2.34 -1.37
CA PRO A 370 33.97 1.09 -1.17
C PRO A 370 33.80 0.56 0.27
N ILE A 371 33.54 -0.75 0.41
CA ILE A 371 33.62 -1.40 1.72
C ILE A 371 35.11 -1.41 2.13
N PRO A 372 35.45 -1.05 3.37
CA PRO A 372 36.82 -1.11 3.86
C PRO A 372 37.47 -2.48 3.57
N ALA A 373 38.78 -2.50 3.29
CA ALA A 373 39.47 -3.74 2.90
C ALA A 373 39.40 -4.87 3.95
N ASN A 374 39.19 -4.52 5.22
CA ASN A 374 38.98 -5.48 6.31
C ASN A 374 37.52 -5.96 6.44
N GLY A 375 36.61 -5.47 5.60
CA GLY A 375 35.17 -5.77 5.61
C GLY A 375 34.37 -5.13 6.74
N ILE A 376 35.03 -4.39 7.65
CA ILE A 376 34.43 -3.88 8.89
C ILE A 376 34.06 -2.42 8.72
N VAL A 377 32.78 -2.13 8.96
CA VAL A 377 32.17 -0.81 8.91
C VAL A 377 31.79 -0.38 10.33
N ASN A 378 32.09 0.86 10.70
CA ASN A 378 31.61 1.40 11.97
C ASN A 378 30.07 1.45 11.94
N TRP A 379 29.39 0.99 12.98
CA TRP A 379 27.92 0.97 13.01
C TRP A 379 27.28 2.33 12.69
N LYS A 380 27.94 3.46 13.00
CA LYS A 380 27.47 4.82 12.68
C LYS A 380 27.43 5.11 11.18
N ASP A 381 28.25 4.41 10.41
CA ASP A 381 28.31 4.52 8.95
C ASP A 381 27.32 3.58 8.25
N ALA A 382 26.57 2.74 8.98
CA ALA A 382 25.59 1.82 8.38
C ALA A 382 24.63 2.46 7.36
N PRO A 383 24.10 3.69 7.54
CA PRO A 383 23.26 4.34 6.53
C PRO A 383 23.94 4.50 5.16
N LYS A 384 25.26 4.52 5.09
CA LYS A 384 26.03 4.61 3.84
C LYS A 384 26.05 3.29 3.06
N PHE A 385 25.59 2.19 3.65
CA PHE A 385 25.70 0.84 3.09
C PHE A 385 24.35 0.12 2.95
N TYR A 386 23.23 0.86 2.86
CA TYR A 386 21.92 0.25 2.58
C TYR A 386 21.95 -0.69 1.37
N ASN A 387 21.23 -1.79 1.49
CA ASN A 387 21.09 -2.89 0.54
C ASN A 387 22.37 -3.71 0.29
N ARG A 388 23.44 -3.48 1.07
CA ARG A 388 24.71 -4.19 0.96
C ARG A 388 24.99 -5.07 2.17
N ASP A 389 25.62 -6.21 1.90
CA ASP A 389 26.13 -7.10 2.92
C ASP A 389 27.48 -6.56 3.44
N VAL A 390 27.53 -6.17 4.71
CA VAL A 390 28.72 -5.63 5.40
C VAL A 390 28.81 -6.18 6.82
N THR A 391 29.99 -6.07 7.43
CA THR A 391 30.17 -6.34 8.86
C THR A 391 30.13 -5.02 9.63
N LEU A 392 29.06 -4.79 10.41
CA LEU A 392 29.03 -3.66 11.34
C LEU A 392 29.76 -4.03 12.63
N GLU A 393 30.56 -3.10 13.15
CA GLU A 393 31.21 -3.21 14.47
C GLU A 393 30.74 -2.09 15.39
N GLY A 394 30.40 -2.44 16.63
CA GLY A 394 29.98 -1.50 17.65
C GLY A 394 29.72 -2.14 19.01
N LYS A 395 29.72 -1.30 20.05
CA LYS A 395 29.37 -1.73 21.42
C LYS A 395 27.85 -1.73 21.59
N ILE A 396 27.30 -2.84 22.07
CA ILE A 396 25.90 -2.90 22.47
C ILE A 396 25.74 -2.18 23.81
N VAL A 397 24.98 -1.09 23.80
CA VAL A 397 24.73 -0.27 25.00
C VAL A 397 23.36 -0.55 25.61
N LYS A 398 22.43 -1.09 24.81
CA LYS A 398 21.07 -1.39 25.24
C LYS A 398 20.51 -2.58 24.48
N ILE A 399 19.66 -3.34 25.17
CA ILE A 399 18.90 -4.44 24.57
C ILE A 399 17.43 -4.24 24.89
N TYR A 400 16.59 -4.33 23.85
CA TYR A 400 15.15 -4.35 23.99
C TYR A 400 14.62 -5.73 23.58
N ASN A 401 13.76 -6.31 24.39
CA ASN A 401 13.12 -7.59 24.09
C ASN A 401 11.65 -7.54 24.49
N SER A 402 10.75 -7.60 23.49
CA SER A 402 9.30 -7.56 23.71
C SER A 402 8.65 -8.93 23.82
N GLY A 403 9.41 -10.01 23.66
CA GLY A 403 8.84 -11.34 23.42
C GLY A 403 8.39 -11.57 21.97
N LYS A 404 8.31 -10.52 21.15
CA LYS A 404 7.97 -10.60 19.71
C LYS A 404 9.13 -10.24 18.79
N VAL A 405 10.10 -9.50 19.30
CA VAL A 405 11.34 -9.12 18.63
C VAL A 405 12.39 -8.74 19.67
N MET A 406 13.66 -8.99 19.36
CA MET A 406 14.80 -8.53 20.14
C MET A 406 15.65 -7.57 19.32
N PHE A 407 16.01 -6.43 19.92
CA PHE A 407 16.93 -5.44 19.35
C PHE A 407 18.19 -5.34 20.18
N LEU A 408 19.36 -5.50 19.54
CA LEU A 408 20.65 -5.14 20.11
C LEU A 408 21.04 -3.76 19.58
N GLN A 409 21.19 -2.78 20.46
CA GLN A 409 21.29 -1.37 20.09
C GLN A 409 22.70 -0.84 20.33
N PHE A 410 23.26 -0.17 19.33
CA PHE A 410 24.58 0.48 19.41
C PHE A 410 24.53 1.87 20.07
N SER A 411 23.33 2.41 20.29
CA SER A 411 23.08 3.70 20.95
C SER A 411 21.77 3.69 21.77
N ASP A 412 21.52 4.79 22.48
CA ASP A 412 20.25 5.04 23.17
C ASP A 412 19.15 5.62 22.25
N THR A 413 19.46 5.84 20.97
CA THR A 413 18.57 6.40 19.92
C THR A 413 18.35 5.42 18.75
N PRO A 414 17.84 4.20 19.02
CA PRO A 414 17.67 3.13 18.02
C PRO A 414 16.62 3.42 16.92
N GLU A 415 15.88 4.52 17.07
CA GLU A 415 14.92 5.02 16.09
C GLU A 415 15.62 5.68 14.88
N THR A 416 16.88 6.12 15.05
CA THR A 416 17.70 6.70 13.97
C THR A 416 18.98 5.91 13.72
N ASP A 417 19.50 5.28 14.76
CA ASP A 417 20.79 4.58 14.71
C ASP A 417 20.66 3.10 14.36
N ALA A 418 21.76 2.54 13.88
CA ALA A 418 21.83 1.13 13.52
C ALA A 418 21.48 0.23 14.71
N LYS A 419 20.79 -0.87 14.43
CA LYS A 419 20.51 -1.92 15.42
C LYS A 419 20.51 -3.31 14.77
N VAL A 420 20.75 -4.32 15.60
CA VAL A 420 20.63 -5.73 15.20
C VAL A 420 19.28 -6.26 15.61
N VAL A 421 18.58 -6.93 14.71
CA VAL A 421 17.24 -7.47 14.92
C VAL A 421 17.28 -9.00 14.93
N ILE A 422 16.63 -9.60 15.92
CA ILE A 422 16.51 -11.06 16.05
C ILE A 422 15.05 -11.41 16.30
N PHE A 423 14.45 -12.21 15.42
CA PHE A 423 13.06 -12.62 15.51
C PHE A 423 12.87 -13.92 16.31
N PRO A 424 11.70 -14.13 16.94
CA PRO A 424 11.40 -15.32 17.74
C PRO A 424 11.57 -16.65 17.02
N ALA A 425 11.29 -16.67 15.71
CA ALA A 425 11.45 -17.86 14.88
C ALA A 425 12.89 -18.41 14.88
N ASP A 426 13.88 -17.55 15.15
CA ASP A 426 15.30 -17.92 15.12
C ASP A 426 15.89 -18.18 16.52
N TRP A 427 15.16 -17.93 17.60
CA TRP A 427 15.68 -18.07 18.96
C TRP A 427 16.16 -19.49 19.30
N GLY A 428 15.50 -20.52 18.76
CA GLY A 428 15.89 -21.91 18.96
C GLY A 428 17.24 -22.30 18.34
N LYS A 429 17.81 -21.44 17.49
CA LYS A 429 19.14 -21.67 16.88
C LYS A 429 20.29 -21.28 17.80
N TRP A 430 20.00 -20.59 18.91
CA TRP A 430 21.01 -20.06 19.83
C TRP A 430 21.24 -21.00 21.01
N GLN A 431 22.49 -21.30 21.33
CA GLN A 431 22.84 -22.10 22.52
C GLN A 431 22.53 -21.38 23.84
N GLN A 432 22.69 -20.06 23.85
CA GLN A 432 22.32 -19.17 24.96
C GLN A 432 21.59 -17.96 24.37
N ARG A 433 20.68 -17.36 25.15
CA ARG A 433 19.90 -16.22 24.64
C ARG A 433 20.83 -15.03 24.31
N PRO A 434 20.65 -14.36 23.17
CA PRO A 434 21.53 -13.25 22.76
C PRO A 434 21.59 -12.10 23.78
N ASP A 435 20.49 -11.84 24.49
CA ASP A 435 20.39 -10.79 25.50
C ASP A 435 21.22 -11.06 26.77
N LEU A 436 21.65 -12.30 26.98
CA LEU A 436 22.59 -12.66 28.06
C LEU A 436 24.05 -12.61 27.61
N ILE A 437 24.30 -12.57 26.30
CA ILE A 437 25.65 -12.72 25.74
C ILE A 437 26.25 -11.36 25.37
N PHE A 438 25.46 -10.47 24.76
CA PHE A 438 26.01 -9.30 24.04
C PHE A 438 25.89 -7.98 24.78
N MET A 439 25.13 -7.88 25.86
CA MET A 439 24.99 -6.63 26.60
C MET A 439 26.35 -6.09 27.06
N GLY A 440 26.67 -4.85 26.71
CA GLY A 440 27.93 -4.20 27.06
C GLY A 440 29.15 -4.66 26.25
N LYS A 441 29.00 -5.61 25.30
CA LYS A 441 30.11 -6.10 24.46
C LYS A 441 30.19 -5.34 23.15
N THR A 442 31.41 -5.19 22.64
CA THR A 442 31.67 -4.88 21.23
C THR A 442 31.37 -6.12 20.41
N ILE A 443 30.49 -5.99 19.42
CA ILE A 443 30.13 -7.07 18.50
C ILE A 443 30.57 -6.72 17.09
N ARG A 444 30.79 -7.77 16.29
CA ARG A 444 30.77 -7.71 14.83
C ARG A 444 29.56 -8.48 14.35
N VAL A 445 28.76 -7.86 13.50
CA VAL A 445 27.54 -8.44 12.93
C VAL A 445 27.55 -8.29 11.43
N THR A 446 27.42 -9.40 10.70
CA THR A 446 27.49 -9.46 9.24
C THR A 446 26.11 -9.69 8.66
N GLY A 447 25.72 -8.88 7.68
CA GLY A 447 24.49 -9.09 6.93
C GLY A 447 24.13 -7.88 6.10
N LYS A 448 23.01 -7.98 5.39
CA LYS A 448 22.47 -6.87 4.61
C LYS A 448 21.97 -5.76 5.53
N VAL A 449 22.46 -4.54 5.32
CA VAL A 449 21.92 -3.35 5.99
C VAL A 449 20.63 -2.94 5.27
N VAL A 450 19.51 -3.01 5.97
CA VAL A 450 18.19 -2.61 5.46
C VAL A 450 17.69 -1.38 6.20
N LYS A 451 16.84 -0.55 5.56
CA LYS A 451 16.18 0.57 6.22
C LYS A 451 14.83 0.11 6.75
N TYR A 452 14.58 0.32 8.04
CA TYR A 452 13.27 0.05 8.64
C TYR A 452 12.90 1.19 9.59
N GLN A 453 11.73 1.80 9.37
CA GLN A 453 11.24 2.95 10.13
C GLN A 453 12.28 4.09 10.28
N GLY A 454 13.09 4.32 9.24
CA GLY A 454 14.10 5.38 9.22
C GLY A 454 15.47 4.98 9.77
N ALA A 455 15.60 3.84 10.46
CA ALA A 455 16.86 3.37 11.02
C ALA A 455 17.49 2.23 10.19
N PRO A 456 18.83 2.11 10.16
CA PRO A 456 19.51 0.92 9.66
C PRO A 456 19.28 -0.30 10.56
N GLU A 457 19.04 -1.45 9.94
CA GLU A 457 18.92 -2.73 10.63
C GLU A 457 19.74 -3.80 9.92
N ILE A 458 20.30 -4.72 10.72
CA ILE A 458 20.71 -6.04 10.22
C ILE A 458 19.87 -7.08 10.95
N ILE A 459 19.11 -7.86 10.18
CA ILE A 459 18.31 -8.98 10.69
C ILE A 459 19.19 -10.23 10.72
N ILE A 460 19.29 -10.87 11.89
CA ILE A 460 20.09 -12.08 12.08
C ILE A 460 19.17 -13.28 12.25
N ASN A 461 19.28 -14.22 11.32
CA ASN A 461 18.57 -15.50 11.30
C ASN A 461 19.45 -16.72 11.62
N ASP A 462 20.75 -16.52 11.83
CA ASP A 462 21.72 -17.56 12.15
C ASP A 462 22.82 -16.96 13.07
N PRO A 463 23.07 -17.52 14.26
CA PRO A 463 24.06 -17.01 15.21
C PRO A 463 25.47 -16.85 14.64
N LYS A 464 25.85 -17.60 13.59
CA LYS A 464 27.19 -17.51 13.00
C LYS A 464 27.53 -16.13 12.43
N PHE A 465 26.53 -15.30 12.16
CA PHE A 465 26.70 -13.98 11.58
C PHE A 465 26.99 -12.88 12.60
N ILE A 466 27.09 -13.22 13.89
CA ILE A 466 27.37 -12.26 14.95
C ILE A 466 28.33 -12.84 15.98
N VAL A 467 29.37 -12.06 16.31
CA VAL A 467 30.41 -12.46 17.25
C VAL A 467 30.73 -11.31 18.20
N ALA A 468 31.03 -11.64 19.46
CA ALA A 468 31.63 -10.67 20.38
C ALA A 468 33.13 -10.55 20.06
N VAL A 469 33.63 -9.32 20.00
CA VAL A 469 35.04 -9.00 19.73
C VAL A 469 35.83 -8.89 21.04
N ASP A 470 35.16 -8.50 22.12
CA ASP A 470 35.76 -8.40 23.44
C ASP A 470 35.86 -9.79 24.09
N LYS A 471 37.06 -10.16 24.54
CA LYS A 471 37.33 -11.43 25.25
C LYS A 471 36.80 -11.41 26.67
#